data_AF-A0A7X6VKR5-F1
#
_entry.id   AF-A0A7X6VKR5-F1
#
_cell.length_a   1.000
_cell.length_b   1.000
_cell.length_c   1.000
_cell.angle_alpha   90.00
_cell.angle_beta   90.00
_cell.angle_gamma   90.00
#
_symmetry.space_group_name_H-M   'P 1'
#
loop_
_entity.id
_entity.type
_entity.pdbx_description
1 polymer ?
#
loop_
_entity_poly.entity_id
_entity_poly.type
_entity_poly.pdbx_seq_one_letter_code
_entity_poly.pdbx_strand_id
1 'polypeptide(L)'
;MMQRLFFLSLAGALGTLFRFLLLEFVKSKAGTALPVGTFVVNMTGCFLAGLFLEYAETRLHLGHDLRVIVMVGFMGAFTTFSSIIVDTADLIRNAQWLAVHVNLLAQNFVGLLSLYGGVSAAKALLP
;
A
#
# COMPACT_ATOMS: atom_id res chain seq x y z
N MET A 1 -21.76 4.18 15.25
CA MET A 1 -21.04 5.28 14.57
C MET A 1 -19.76 5.67 15.30
N MET A 2 -19.83 6.15 16.55
CA MET A 2 -18.65 6.66 17.27
C MET A 2 -17.54 5.62 17.46
N GLN A 3 -17.90 4.39 17.86
CA GLN A 3 -16.95 3.28 18.00
C GLN A 3 -16.23 2.96 16.67
N ARG A 4 -16.96 2.99 15.55
CA ARG A 4 -16.40 2.74 14.22
C ARG A 4 -15.40 3.82 13.82
N LEU A 5 -15.71 5.09 14.08
CA LEU A 5 -14.80 6.20 13.83
C LEU A 5 -13.54 6.10 14.70
N PHE A 6 -13.67 5.73 15.97
CA PHE A 6 -12.53 5.51 16.85
C PHE A 6 -11.57 4.45 16.31
N PHE A 7 -12.08 3.26 15.95
CA PHE A 7 -11.24 2.20 15.39
C PHE A 7 -10.67 2.55 14.01
N LEU A 8 -11.42 3.27 13.18
CA LEU A 8 -10.94 3.76 11.89
C LEU A 8 -9.75 4.72 12.07
N SER A 9 -9.85 5.66 13.01
CA SER A 9 -8.77 6.59 13.35
C SER A 9 -7.55 5.88 13.91
N LEU A 10 -7.74 4.89 14.79
CA LEU A 10 -6.65 4.09 15.34
C LEU A 10 -5.92 3.29 14.24
N ALA A 11 -6.69 2.63 13.37
CA ALA A 11 -6.14 1.90 12.23
C ALA A 11 -5.37 2.83 11.27
N GLY A 12 -5.91 4.02 10.97
CA GLY A 12 -5.24 5.02 10.15
C GLY A 12 -3.95 5.57 10.76
N ALA A 13 -3.93 5.80 12.07
CA ALA A 13 -2.72 6.19 12.79
C ALA A 13 -1.64 5.10 12.66
N LEU A 14 -1.99 3.83 12.89
CA LEU A 14 -1.07 2.71 12.73
C LEU A 14 -0.56 2.57 11.29
N GLY A 15 -1.43 2.68 10.29
CA GLY A 15 -1.04 2.63 8.88
C GLY A 15 -0.04 3.74 8.53
N THR A 16 -0.28 4.96 9.03
CA THR A 16 0.63 6.10 8.85
C THR A 16 2.01 5.85 9.48
N LEU A 17 2.03 5.34 10.71
CA LEU A 17 3.28 5.02 11.42
C LEU A 17 4.07 3.94 10.70
N PHE A 18 3.43 2.86 10.25
CA PHE A 18 4.11 1.80 9.51
C PHE A 18 4.61 2.27 8.14
N ARG A 19 3.84 3.10 7.43
CA ARG A 19 4.32 3.74 6.20
C ARG A 19 5.57 4.56 6.48
N PHE A 20 5.54 5.41 7.50
CA PHE A 20 6.68 6.26 7.86
C PHE A 20 7.93 5.42 8.18
N LEU A 21 7.80 4.42 9.04
CA LEU A 21 8.91 3.55 9.42
C LEU A 21 9.47 2.76 8.22
N LEU A 22 8.60 2.27 7.33
CA LEU A 22 9.04 1.54 6.16
C LEU A 22 9.73 2.46 5.13
N LEU A 23 9.24 3.67 4.94
CA LEU A 23 9.90 4.68 4.11
C LEU A 23 11.32 4.97 4.62
N GLU A 24 11.47 5.25 5.92
CA GLU A 24 12.78 5.53 6.53
C GLU A 24 13.71 4.31 6.47
N PHE A 25 13.19 3.11 6.72
CA PHE A 25 13.94 1.88 6.61
C PHE A 25 14.48 1.67 5.19
N VAL A 26 13.64 1.79 4.16
CA VAL A 26 14.05 1.62 2.77
C VAL A 26 15.03 2.72 2.36
N LYS A 27 14.79 3.96 2.76
CA LYS A 27 15.69 5.09 2.51
C LYS A 27 17.07 4.88 3.11
N SER A 28 17.19 4.19 4.25
CA SER A 28 18.49 3.85 4.85
C SER A 28 19.30 2.81 4.05
N LYS A 29 18.65 2.08 3.14
CA LYS A 29 19.26 0.98 2.37
C LYS A 29 19.38 1.27 0.87
N ALA A 30 18.51 2.11 0.32
CA ALA A 30 18.42 2.40 -1.10
C ALA A 30 19.04 3.76 -1.44
N GLY A 31 19.51 3.90 -2.68
CA GLY A 31 19.96 5.19 -3.23
C GLY A 31 18.79 6.12 -3.62
N THR A 32 19.12 7.32 -4.09
CA THR A 32 18.15 8.40 -4.38
C THR A 32 17.66 8.47 -5.82
N ALA A 33 18.09 7.53 -6.68
CA ALA A 33 17.79 7.60 -8.12
C ALA A 33 16.33 7.29 -8.48
N LEU A 34 15.63 6.51 -7.65
CA LEU A 34 14.21 6.20 -7.82
C LEU A 34 13.50 6.27 -6.46
N PRO A 35 12.19 6.54 -6.43
CA PRO A 35 11.39 6.57 -5.21
C PRO A 35 11.07 5.15 -4.70
N VAL A 36 12.12 4.40 -4.38
CA VAL A 36 12.05 2.99 -3.97
C VAL A 36 11.21 2.83 -2.70
N GLY A 37 11.27 3.79 -1.77
CA GLY A 37 10.48 3.77 -0.54
C GLY A 37 8.97 3.73 -0.84
N THR A 38 8.47 4.70 -1.61
CA THR A 38 7.06 4.78 -2.01
C THR A 38 6.62 3.53 -2.77
N PHE A 39 7.49 3.02 -3.67
CA PHE A 39 7.24 1.77 -4.38
C PHE A 39 7.06 0.58 -3.43
N VAL A 40 8.01 0.35 -2.52
CA VAL A 40 7.96 -0.79 -1.57
C VAL A 40 6.72 -0.73 -0.68
N VAL A 41 6.39 0.45 -0.15
CA VAL A 41 5.19 0.65 0.66
C VAL A 41 3.93 0.27 -0.12
N ASN A 42 3.76 0.81 -1.32
CA ASN A 42 2.57 0.57 -2.12
C ASN A 42 2.47 -0.89 -2.58
N MET A 43 3.57 -1.52 -3.02
CA MET A 43 3.54 -2.91 -3.47
C MET A 43 3.21 -3.86 -2.31
N THR A 44 3.81 -3.62 -1.14
CA THR A 44 3.49 -4.37 0.08
C THR A 44 2.02 -4.18 0.45
N GLY A 45 1.52 -2.94 0.38
CA GLY A 45 0.13 -2.64 0.69
C GLY A 45 -0.85 -3.29 -0.27
N CYS A 46 -0.59 -3.26 -1.57
CA CYS A 46 -1.40 -3.94 -2.58
C CYS A 46 -1.44 -5.45 -2.34
N PHE A 47 -0.29 -6.08 -2.05
CA PHE A 47 -0.22 -7.50 -1.72
C PHE A 47 -1.03 -7.85 -0.47
N LEU A 48 -0.85 -7.10 0.62
CA LEU A 48 -1.58 -7.31 1.87
C LEU A 48 -3.08 -7.06 1.71
N ALA A 49 -3.48 -6.08 0.89
CA ALA A 49 -4.87 -5.81 0.56
C ALA A 49 -5.51 -7.00 -0.18
N GLY A 50 -4.83 -7.55 -1.20
CA GLY A 50 -5.30 -8.75 -1.91
C GLY A 50 -5.45 -9.95 -0.99
N LEU A 51 -4.46 -10.18 -0.12
CA LEU A 51 -4.49 -11.25 0.88
C LEU A 51 -5.66 -11.06 1.85
N PHE A 52 -5.83 -9.86 2.40
CA PHE A 52 -6.90 -9.57 3.36
C PHE A 52 -8.28 -9.72 2.75
N LEU A 53 -8.50 -9.20 1.53
CA LEU A 53 -9.81 -9.28 0.86
C LEU A 53 -10.23 -10.74 0.66
N GLU A 54 -9.34 -11.58 0.14
CA GLU A 54 -9.64 -12.99 -0.08
C GLU A 54 -9.98 -13.72 1.24
N TYR A 55 -9.20 -13.52 2.31
CA TYR A 55 -9.49 -14.14 3.61
C TYR A 55 -10.79 -13.62 4.25
N ALA A 56 -11.04 -12.31 4.13
CA ALA A 56 -12.22 -11.67 4.69
C ALA A 56 -13.51 -12.19 4.05
N GLU A 57 -13.48 -12.49 2.75
CA GLU A 57 -14.62 -13.01 1.99
C GLU A 57 -14.80 -14.52 2.14
N THR A 58 -13.72 -15.31 2.12
CA THR A 58 -13.83 -16.78 2.01
C THR A 58 -13.85 -17.53 3.35
N ARG A 59 -13.17 -17.04 4.39
CA ARG A 59 -13.05 -17.78 5.67
C ARG A 59 -13.78 -17.12 6.80
N LEU A 60 -13.43 -15.87 7.04
CA LEU A 60 -13.74 -15.23 8.30
C LEU A 60 -15.12 -14.57 8.30
N HIS A 61 -15.79 -14.50 7.13
CA HIS A 61 -17.06 -13.80 6.93
C HIS A 61 -17.05 -12.44 7.64
N LEU A 62 -15.93 -11.71 7.51
CA LEU A 62 -15.68 -10.54 8.34
C LEU A 62 -16.77 -9.50 8.09
N GLY A 63 -17.34 -9.01 9.20
CA GLY A 63 -18.33 -7.96 9.18
C GLY A 63 -17.86 -6.75 8.37
N HIS A 64 -18.80 -6.07 7.73
CA HIS A 64 -18.54 -4.90 6.89
C HIS A 64 -17.67 -3.84 7.60
N ASP A 65 -17.90 -3.63 8.90
CA ASP A 65 -17.17 -2.64 9.68
C ASP A 65 -15.67 -2.94 9.80
N LEU A 66 -15.29 -4.21 10.02
CA LEU A 66 -13.87 -4.58 10.11
C LEU A 66 -13.17 -4.45 8.77
N ARG A 67 -13.84 -4.82 7.68
CA ARG A 67 -13.32 -4.59 6.32
C ARG A 67 -13.07 -3.11 6.06
N VAL A 68 -13.98 -2.23 6.49
CA VAL A 68 -13.79 -0.78 6.36
C VAL A 68 -12.65 -0.29 7.26
N ILE A 69 -12.56 -0.72 8.52
CA ILE A 69 -11.47 -0.31 9.42
C ILE A 69 -10.10 -0.67 8.84
N VAL A 70 -9.95 -1.88 8.29
CA VAL A 70 -8.68 -2.34 7.72
C VAL A 70 -8.40 -1.70 6.36
N MET A 71 -9.35 -1.74 5.42
CA MET A 71 -9.12 -1.28 4.04
C MET A 71 -9.08 0.24 3.93
N VAL A 72 -10.02 0.94 4.59
CA VAL A 72 -10.09 2.40 4.53
C VAL A 72 -9.15 3.04 5.57
N GLY A 73 -9.12 2.51 6.79
CA GLY A 73 -8.27 3.04 7.85
C GLY A 73 -6.81 2.69 7.64
N PHE A 74 -6.45 1.44 7.90
CA PHE A 74 -5.04 1.02 7.88
C PHE A 74 -4.43 1.05 6.48
N MET A 75 -4.99 0.31 5.51
CA MET A 75 -4.41 0.20 4.16
C MET A 75 -4.44 1.53 3.41
N GLY A 76 -5.50 2.33 3.61
CA GLY A 76 -5.61 3.67 3.05
C GLY A 76 -4.56 4.65 3.58
N ALA A 77 -4.16 4.53 4.86
CA ALA A 77 -3.09 5.35 5.44
C ALA A 77 -1.68 4.79 5.20
N PHE A 78 -1.58 3.46 5.07
CA PHE A 78 -0.34 2.74 4.80
C PHE A 78 0.14 2.93 3.35
N THR A 79 -0.77 2.93 2.38
CA THR A 79 -0.44 3.20 0.97
C THR A 79 -0.61 4.67 0.63
N THR A 80 -0.01 5.13 -0.47
CA THR A 80 -0.02 6.56 -0.81
C THR A 80 0.11 6.82 -2.31
N PHE A 81 -0.95 7.38 -2.90
CA PHE A 81 -0.91 7.89 -4.27
C PHE A 81 -0.29 9.29 -4.34
N SER A 82 -0.54 10.14 -3.35
CA SER A 82 0.01 11.51 -3.34
C SER A 82 1.54 11.49 -3.33
N SER A 83 2.17 10.53 -2.64
CA SER A 83 3.63 10.36 -2.69
C SER A 83 4.12 9.99 -4.09
N ILE A 84 3.41 9.12 -4.84
CA ILE A 84 3.77 8.82 -6.24
C ILE A 84 3.83 10.11 -7.06
N ILE A 85 2.84 10.99 -6.91
CA ILE A 85 2.76 12.24 -7.68
C ILE A 85 3.85 13.24 -7.26
N VAL A 86 4.11 13.39 -5.96
CA VAL A 86 5.20 14.25 -5.46
C VAL A 86 6.56 13.76 -5.97
N ASP A 87 6.84 12.46 -5.82
CA ASP A 87 8.08 11.85 -6.32
C ASP A 87 8.21 12.04 -7.84
N THR A 88 7.12 11.87 -8.58
CA THR A 88 7.11 12.07 -10.03
C THR A 88 7.35 13.53 -10.41
N ALA A 89 6.78 14.48 -9.68
CA ALA A 89 7.01 15.90 -9.89
C ALA A 89 8.49 16.27 -9.68
N ASP A 90 9.14 15.68 -8.67
CA ASP A 90 10.58 15.88 -8.43
C ASP A 90 11.44 15.27 -9.55
N LEU A 91 11.06 14.09 -10.07
CA LEU A 91 11.73 13.50 -11.24
C LEU A 91 11.59 14.37 -12.50
N ILE A 92 10.41 14.96 -12.72
CA ILE A 92 10.15 15.90 -13.83
C ILE A 92 11.02 17.15 -13.70
N ARG A 93 11.10 17.73 -12.49
CA ARG A 93 11.95 18.92 -12.22
C ARG A 93 13.42 18.66 -12.52
N ASN A 94 13.87 17.42 -12.30
CA ASN A 94 15.24 16.98 -12.59
C ASN A 94 15.42 16.45 -14.02
N ALA A 95 14.44 16.61 -14.91
CA ALA A 95 14.43 16.11 -16.30
C ALA A 95 14.70 14.59 -16.43
N GLN A 96 14.39 13.80 -15.40
CA GLN A 96 14.60 12.35 -15.37
C GLN A 96 13.43 11.61 -16.02
N TRP A 97 13.19 11.85 -17.31
CA TRP A 97 11.99 11.37 -18.01
C TRP A 97 11.83 9.85 -18.02
N LEU A 98 12.93 9.09 -18.12
CA LEU A 98 12.85 7.63 -18.02
C LEU A 98 12.30 7.20 -16.65
N ALA A 99 12.81 7.80 -15.56
CA ALA A 99 12.37 7.51 -14.20
C ALA A 99 10.91 7.91 -13.96
N VAL A 100 10.43 8.99 -14.57
CA VAL A 100 9.01 9.41 -14.53
C VAL A 100 8.10 8.30 -15.04
N HIS A 101 8.39 7.79 -16.25
CA HIS A 101 7.59 6.73 -16.86
C HIS A 101 7.69 5.43 -16.06
N VAL A 102 8.90 5.08 -15.61
CA VAL A 102 9.10 3.89 -14.78
C VAL A 102 8.31 3.99 -13.47
N ASN A 103 8.35 5.12 -12.77
CA ASN A 103 7.63 5.28 -11.50
C ASN A 103 6.11 5.14 -11.71
N LEU A 104 5.54 5.86 -12.67
CA LEU A 104 4.10 5.82 -12.91
C LEU A 104 3.62 4.44 -13.38
N LEU A 105 4.32 3.84 -14.35
CA LEU A 105 3.91 2.54 -14.91
C LEU A 105 4.15 1.41 -13.91
N ALA A 106 5.32 1.36 -13.28
CA ALA A 106 5.65 0.29 -12.34
C ALA A 106 4.71 0.29 -11.13
N GLN A 107 4.37 1.46 -10.57
CA GLN A 107 3.44 1.54 -9.44
C GLN A 107 2.06 0.96 -9.80
N ASN A 108 1.53 1.24 -10.99
CA ASN A 108 0.21 0.76 -11.40
C ASN A 108 0.24 -0.73 -11.79
N PHE A 109 1.16 -1.13 -12.67
CA PHE A 109 1.20 -2.51 -13.17
C PHE A 109 1.67 -3.48 -12.09
N VAL A 110 2.76 -3.17 -11.39
CA VAL A 110 3.26 -4.05 -10.33
C VAL A 110 2.30 -4.02 -9.15
N GLY A 111 1.66 -2.89 -8.84
CA GLY A 111 0.65 -2.83 -7.78
C GLY A 111 -0.53 -3.79 -8.04
N LEU A 112 -1.02 -3.82 -9.28
CA LEU A 112 -2.07 -4.77 -9.69
C LEU A 112 -1.59 -6.23 -9.59
N LEU A 113 -0.38 -6.52 -10.06
CA LEU A 113 0.21 -7.87 -9.93
C LEU A 113 0.41 -8.27 -8.48
N SER A 114 0.87 -7.36 -7.62
CA SER A 114 1.04 -7.59 -6.18
C SER A 114 -0.29 -7.92 -5.52
N LEU A 115 -1.38 -7.21 -5.87
CA LEU A 115 -2.72 -7.51 -5.37
C LEU A 115 -3.16 -8.93 -5.74
N TYR A 116 -3.06 -9.32 -7.02
CA TYR A 116 -3.40 -10.68 -7.44
C TYR A 116 -2.46 -11.74 -6.87
N GLY A 117 -1.19 -11.40 -6.64
CA GLY A 117 -0.25 -12.23 -5.90
C GLY A 117 -0.74 -12.50 -4.48
N GLY A 118 -1.22 -11.47 -3.78
CA GLY A 118 -1.80 -11.59 -2.44
C GLY A 118 -3.05 -12.47 -2.42
N VAL A 119 -3.95 -12.27 -3.39
CA VAL A 119 -5.14 -13.12 -3.57
C VAL A 119 -4.76 -14.58 -3.82
N SER A 120 -3.80 -14.83 -4.71
CA SER A 120 -3.36 -16.19 -5.06
C SER A 120 -2.68 -16.87 -3.87
N ALA A 121 -1.86 -16.13 -3.12
CA ALA A 121 -1.23 -16.61 -1.89
C ALA A 121 -2.26 -16.97 -0.82
N ALA A 122 -3.28 -16.12 -0.64
CA ALA A 122 -4.40 -16.42 0.26
C ALA A 122 -5.08 -17.72 -0.15
N LYS A 123 -5.47 -17.89 -1.43
CA LYS A 123 -6.07 -19.13 -1.95
C LYS A 123 -5.20 -20.36 -1.73
N ALA A 124 -3.90 -20.27 -1.93
CA ALA A 124 -2.98 -21.40 -1.72
C ALA A 124 -2.86 -21.81 -0.24
N LEU A 125 -3.03 -20.85 0.68
CA LEU A 125 -3.04 -21.09 2.13
C LEU A 125 -4.42 -21.51 2.65
N LEU A 126 -5.44 -21.50 1.79
CA LEU A 126 -6.79 -21.95 2.09
C LEU A 126 -6.93 -23.41 1.63
N PRO A 127 -6.85 -24.41 2.53
CA PRO A 127 -7.29 -25.77 2.21
C PRO A 127 -8.78 -25.82 1.88
#